data_AF-A0A7W1SA45-F1
#
_entry.id   AF-A0A7W1SA45-F1
#
_cell.length_a   1.000
_cell.length_b   1.000
_cell.length_c   1.000
_cell.angle_alpha   90.00
_cell.angle_beta   90.00
_cell.angle_gamma   90.00
#
_symmetry.space_group_name_H-M   'P 1'
#
loop_
_entity.id
_entity.type
_entity.pdbx_description
1 polymer ?
#
loop_
_entity_poly.entity_id
_entity_poly.type
_entity_poly.pdbx_seq_one_letter_code
_entity_poly.pdbx_strand_id
1 'polypeptide(L)'
;MQTGDDVMIGGFILGGSKSRTLIARAISPSLLGPNVNNPLPDPILELHNGSGTIVASNDDWRSTHEQKIQDSGLAPQNDKESAILATVAPGAYTAIVRGVQKGTGVALVEVYQLK
;
A
#
# COMPACT_ATOMS: atom_id res chain seq x y z
N MET A 1 6.45 -25.51 -12.57
CA MET A 1 5.81 -24.89 -11.39
C MET A 1 6.52 -23.56 -11.17
N GLN A 2 5.89 -22.45 -11.53
CA GLN A 2 6.47 -21.13 -11.29
C GLN A 2 5.94 -20.68 -9.92
N THR A 3 6.75 -20.86 -8.88
CA THR A 3 6.45 -20.36 -7.52
C THR A 3 7.01 -18.96 -7.34
N GLY A 4 6.77 -18.08 -8.32
CA GLY A 4 6.97 -16.65 -8.10
C GLY A 4 5.75 -16.15 -7.37
N ASP A 5 5.91 -15.61 -6.16
CA ASP A 5 4.88 -14.74 -5.64
C ASP A 5 4.79 -13.55 -6.61
N ASP A 6 3.67 -13.43 -7.33
CA ASP A 6 3.43 -12.31 -8.23
C ASP A 6 3.21 -11.07 -7.36
N VAL A 7 4.31 -10.37 -7.07
CA VAL A 7 4.34 -9.18 -6.23
C VAL A 7 4.68 -7.94 -7.04
N MET A 8 4.02 -6.84 -6.73
CA MET A 8 4.43 -5.51 -7.15
C MET A 8 5.34 -4.91 -6.07
N ILE A 9 6.43 -4.26 -6.48
CA ILE A 9 7.40 -3.63 -5.58
C ILE A 9 7.56 -2.16 -5.98
N GLY A 10 7.25 -1.26 -5.05
CA GLY A 10 7.44 0.19 -5.20
C GLY A 10 8.43 0.72 -4.18
N GLY A 11 9.61 1.16 -4.64
CA GLY A 11 10.61 1.80 -3.79
C GLY A 11 10.42 3.31 -3.69
N PHE A 12 10.64 3.90 -2.52
CA PHE A 12 10.66 5.35 -2.34
C PHE A 12 11.66 5.79 -1.26
N ILE A 13 12.06 7.06 -1.31
CA ILE A 13 12.92 7.69 -0.31
C ILE A 13 12.13 8.77 0.40
N LEU A 14 12.06 8.70 1.73
CA LEU A 14 11.57 9.79 2.55
C LEU A 14 12.76 10.68 2.95
N GLY A 15 12.79 11.91 2.44
CA GLY A 15 13.84 12.88 2.74
C GLY A 15 13.63 13.67 4.05
N GLY A 16 14.58 14.57 4.35
CA GLY A 16 14.54 15.45 5.52
C GLY A 16 15.30 14.92 6.73
N SER A 17 15.08 15.52 7.89
CA SER A 17 15.81 15.23 9.15
C SER A 17 14.92 14.83 10.32
N LYS A 18 13.60 14.82 10.13
CA LYS A 18 12.61 14.49 11.16
C LYS A 18 11.65 13.44 10.63
N SER A 19 11.08 12.65 11.53
CA SER A 19 10.03 11.70 11.17
C SER A 19 8.84 12.42 10.54
N ARG A 20 8.24 11.80 9.53
CA ARG A 20 7.05 12.29 8.83
C ARG A 20 5.97 11.23 8.86
N THR A 21 4.73 11.68 8.88
CA THR A 21 3.57 10.81 8.69
C THR A 21 3.31 10.65 7.20
N LEU A 22 3.10 9.41 6.77
CA LEU A 22 2.74 9.06 5.40
C LEU A 22 1.51 8.15 5.39
N ILE A 23 0.83 8.14 4.24
CA ILE A 23 -0.11 7.09 3.85
C ILE A 23 0.48 6.38 2.64
N ALA A 24 0.72 5.08 2.76
CA ALA A 24 0.95 4.20 1.63
C ALA A 24 -0.34 3.42 1.36
N ARG A 25 -0.76 3.29 0.11
CA ARG A 25 -1.99 2.56 -0.25
C ARG A 25 -1.84 1.73 -1.51
N ALA A 26 -2.59 0.63 -1.55
CA ALA A 26 -2.70 -0.26 -2.69
C ALA A 26 -4.14 -0.16 -3.24
N ILE A 27 -4.30 0.54 -4.36
CA ILE A 27 -5.57 0.72 -5.05
C ILE A 27 -5.69 -0.36 -6.12
N SER A 28 -6.79 -1.10 -6.13
CA SER A 28 -6.93 -2.22 -7.04
C SER A 28 -8.36 -2.53 -7.48
N PRO A 29 -9.28 -3.09 -6.66
CA PRO A 29 -10.67 -3.27 -7.09
C PRO A 29 -11.31 -2.02 -7.69
N SER A 30 -10.97 -0.83 -7.20
CA SER A 30 -11.46 0.45 -7.71
C SER A 30 -10.89 0.83 -9.08
N LEU A 31 -9.85 0.15 -9.57
CA LEU A 31 -9.28 0.37 -10.90
C LEU A 31 -10.14 -0.22 -12.02
N LEU A 32 -11.11 -1.10 -11.72
CA LEU A 32 -11.94 -1.74 -12.73
C LEU A 32 -12.57 -0.70 -13.66
N GLY A 33 -12.23 -0.79 -14.94
CA GLY A 33 -12.66 0.20 -15.92
C GLY A 33 -12.06 -0.09 -17.30
N PRO A 34 -12.24 0.81 -18.28
CA PRO A 34 -11.89 0.56 -19.67
C PRO A 34 -10.42 0.16 -19.92
N ASN A 35 -9.51 0.58 -19.03
CA ASN A 35 -8.07 0.36 -19.16
C ASN A 35 -7.53 -0.75 -18.24
N VAL A 36 -8.33 -1.22 -17.27
CA VAL A 36 -7.94 -2.26 -16.32
C VAL A 36 -9.09 -3.25 -16.17
N ASN A 37 -8.95 -4.38 -16.86
CA ASN A 37 -9.98 -5.43 -16.91
C ASN A 37 -9.78 -6.54 -15.87
N ASN A 38 -8.60 -6.61 -15.25
CA ASN A 38 -8.25 -7.61 -14.25
C ASN A 38 -7.53 -6.97 -13.05
N PRO A 39 -8.21 -6.13 -12.26
CA PRO A 39 -7.64 -5.62 -11.02
C PRO A 39 -7.39 -6.77 -10.03
N LEU A 40 -6.37 -6.63 -9.19
CA LEU A 40 -6.12 -7.56 -8.08
C LEU A 40 -7.30 -7.51 -7.07
N PRO A 41 -8.03 -8.61 -6.82
CA PRO A 41 -9.28 -8.53 -6.07
C PRO A 41 -9.15 -8.14 -4.59
N ASP A 42 -8.03 -8.51 -3.97
CA ASP A 42 -7.79 -8.33 -2.54
C ASP A 42 -6.28 -8.12 -2.32
N PRO A 43 -5.79 -6.87 -2.44
CA PRO A 43 -4.40 -6.52 -2.18
C PRO A 43 -4.04 -6.64 -0.69
N ILE A 44 -2.85 -7.16 -0.43
CA ILE A 44 -2.13 -7.01 0.83
C ILE A 44 -0.98 -6.06 0.54
N LEU A 45 -0.87 -4.99 1.32
CA LEU A 45 0.25 -4.04 1.30
C LEU A 45 1.15 -4.27 2.51
N GLU A 46 2.46 -4.36 2.27
CA GLU A 46 3.50 -4.36 3.28
C GLU A 46 4.44 -3.18 3.06
N LEU A 47 4.76 -2.45 4.12
CA LEU A 47 5.76 -1.39 4.11
C LEU A 47 7.03 -1.88 4.82
N HIS A 48 8.14 -1.87 4.11
CA HIS A 48 9.44 -2.32 4.60
C HIS A 48 10.40 -1.12 4.68
N ASN A 49 11.25 -1.07 5.71
CA ASN A 49 12.31 -0.06 5.80
C ASN A 49 13.57 -0.48 5.01
N GLY A 50 14.60 0.38 5.00
CA GLY A 50 15.84 0.13 4.27
C GLY A 50 16.65 -1.10 4.71
N SER A 51 16.35 -1.68 5.88
CA SER A 51 16.92 -2.97 6.33
C SER A 51 16.06 -4.18 5.95
N GLY A 52 14.94 -3.97 5.24
CA GLY A 52 13.99 -5.03 4.87
C GLY A 52 13.08 -5.48 6.02
N THR A 53 13.01 -4.71 7.10
CA THR A 53 12.11 -5.00 8.22
C THR A 53 10.72 -4.46 7.91
N ILE A 54 9.69 -5.29 8.13
CA ILE A 54 8.29 -4.86 8.03
C ILE A 54 8.03 -3.79 9.10
N VAL A 55 7.67 -2.60 8.64
CA VAL A 55 7.21 -1.47 9.46
C VAL A 55 5.73 -1.61 9.77
N ALA A 56 4.95 -1.99 8.76
CA ALA A 56 3.51 -2.21 8.86
C ALA A 56 3.01 -3.08 7.70
N SER A 57 1.86 -3.72 7.89
CA SER A 57 1.12 -4.42 6.85
C SER A 57 -0.38 -4.19 7.01
N ASN A 58 -1.11 -4.22 5.91
CA ASN A 58 -2.56 -4.07 5.89
C ASN A 58 -3.14 -4.71 4.63
N ASP A 59 -4.31 -5.33 4.73
CA ASP A 59 -5.08 -5.89 3.62
C ASP A 59 -6.41 -5.14 3.43
N ASP A 60 -7.12 -4.81 4.51
CA ASP A 60 -8.33 -3.97 4.48
C ASP A 60 -8.10 -2.61 5.18
N TRP A 61 -8.21 -1.49 4.46
CA TRP A 61 -7.85 -0.16 4.98
C TRP A 61 -8.66 0.30 6.20
N ARG A 62 -9.90 -0.17 6.34
CA ARG A 62 -10.75 0.16 7.49
C ARG A 62 -10.33 -0.56 8.77
N SER A 63 -9.51 -1.60 8.68
CA SER A 63 -9.09 -2.38 9.86
C SER A 63 -8.16 -1.59 10.78
N THR A 64 -7.45 -0.57 10.27
CA THR A 64 -6.57 0.26 11.09
C THR A 64 -6.67 1.73 10.71
N HIS A 65 -6.72 2.62 11.70
CA HIS A 65 -6.68 4.08 11.49
C HIS A 65 -7.77 4.64 10.56
N GLU A 66 -8.91 3.95 10.41
CA GLU A 66 -10.00 4.30 9.48
C GLU A 66 -10.34 5.79 9.48
N GLN A 67 -10.65 6.34 10.65
CA GLN A 67 -11.03 7.75 10.78
C GLN A 67 -9.93 8.70 10.29
N LYS A 68 -8.66 8.45 10.63
CA LYS A 68 -7.54 9.30 10.21
C LYS A 68 -7.30 9.21 8.70
N ILE A 69 -7.50 8.03 8.12
CA ILE A 69 -7.38 7.81 6.68
C ILE A 69 -8.53 8.53 5.95
N GLN A 70 -9.75 8.47 6.46
CA GLN A 70 -10.88 9.26 5.95
C GLN A 70 -10.60 10.77 6.05
N ASP A 71 -10.18 11.26 7.21
CA ASP A 71 -9.90 12.67 7.46
C ASP A 71 -8.78 13.22 6.56
N SER A 72 -7.87 12.37 6.09
CA SER A 72 -6.81 12.75 5.16
C SER A 72 -7.30 13.04 3.72
N GLY A 73 -8.52 12.61 3.38
CA GLY A 73 -9.03 12.63 2.00
C GLY A 73 -8.40 11.60 1.06
N LEU A 74 -7.58 10.68 1.59
CA LEU A 74 -6.88 9.64 0.81
C LEU A 74 -7.45 8.23 1.05
N ALA A 75 -8.62 8.10 1.67
CA ALA A 75 -9.28 6.82 1.86
C ALA A 75 -9.50 6.10 0.51
N PRO A 76 -9.12 4.81 0.40
CA PRO A 76 -9.53 3.98 -0.72
C PRO A 76 -11.06 3.90 -0.84
N GLN A 77 -11.55 3.69 -2.07
CA GLN A 77 -12.99 3.65 -2.32
C GLN A 77 -13.59 2.28 -2.04
N ASN A 78 -12.81 1.22 -2.24
CA ASN A 78 -13.23 -0.14 -1.96
C ASN A 78 -12.68 -0.58 -0.60
N ASP A 79 -13.52 -1.24 0.21
CA ASP A 79 -13.14 -1.69 1.55
C ASP A 79 -12.07 -2.79 1.55
N LYS A 80 -11.88 -3.46 0.41
CA LYS A 80 -10.81 -4.45 0.14
C LYS A 80 -9.49 -3.87 -0.32
N GLU A 81 -9.38 -2.56 -0.40
CA GLU A 81 -8.09 -1.91 -0.70
C GLU A 81 -7.29 -1.70 0.58
N SER A 82 -5.98 -1.72 0.47
CA SER A 82 -5.10 -1.57 1.62
C SER A 82 -4.64 -0.13 1.81
N ALA A 83 -4.50 0.31 3.05
CA ALA A 83 -3.81 1.55 3.39
C ALA A 83 -3.07 1.44 4.72
N ILE A 84 -1.87 2.01 4.76
CA ILE A 84 -1.00 2.08 5.93
C ILE A 84 -0.76 3.55 6.24
N LEU A 85 -1.22 4.00 7.41
CA LEU A 85 -0.81 5.27 8.02
C LEU A 85 0.37 5.01 8.97
N ALA A 86 1.54 5.61 8.69
CA ALA A 86 2.73 5.41 9.50
C ALA A 86 3.51 6.70 9.68
N THR A 87 4.08 6.89 10.88
CA THR A 87 5.10 7.93 11.12
C THR A 87 6.47 7.27 11.11
N VAL A 88 7.29 7.63 10.13
CA VAL A 88 8.57 6.97 9.87
C VAL A 88 9.71 7.99 9.78
N ALA A 89 10.93 7.57 10.14
CA ALA A 89 12.13 8.39 10.00
C ALA A 89 12.51 8.58 8.52
N PRO A 90 13.30 9.62 8.18
CA PRO A 90 13.88 9.72 6.84
C PRO A 90 14.69 8.48 6.48
N GLY A 91 14.57 8.00 5.25
CA GLY A 91 15.23 6.78 4.80
C GLY A 91 14.63 6.16 3.54
N ALA A 92 15.20 5.04 3.12
CA ALA A 92 14.67 4.23 2.04
C ALA A 92 13.58 3.29 2.55
N TYR A 93 12.52 3.13 1.76
CA TYR A 93 11.39 2.27 2.05
C TYR A 93 10.93 1.55 0.79
N THR A 94 10.32 0.39 1.00
CA THR A 94 9.76 -0.45 -0.06
C THR A 94 8.32 -0.80 0.30
N ALA A 95 7.38 -0.46 -0.57
CA ALA A 95 6.02 -0.96 -0.54
C ALA A 95 5.95 -2.23 -1.39
N ILE A 96 5.48 -3.33 -0.80
CA ILE A 96 5.28 -4.61 -1.49
C ILE A 96 3.79 -4.90 -1.49
N VAL A 97 3.23 -5.15 -2.68
CA VAL A 97 1.83 -5.56 -2.84
C VAL A 97 1.74 -6.96 -3.40
N ARG A 98 0.89 -7.77 -2.80
CA ARG A 98 0.57 -9.14 -3.24
C ARG A 98 -0.90 -9.43 -3.05
N GLY A 99 -1.43 -10.43 -3.76
CA GLY A 99 -2.82 -10.87 -3.53
C GLY A 99 -2.97 -11.77 -2.31
N VAL A 100 -4.11 -11.63 -1.61
CA VAL A 100 -4.60 -12.67 -0.70
C VAL A 100 -4.71 -14.00 -1.45
N GLN A 101 -4.32 -15.10 -0.80
CA GLN A 101 -4.38 -16.46 -1.38
C GLN A 101 -3.70 -16.61 -2.75
N LYS A 102 -2.65 -15.81 -3.02
CA LYS A 102 -1.94 -15.77 -4.31
C LYS A 102 -2.81 -15.30 -5.48
N GLY A 103 -3.80 -14.44 -5.20
CA GLY A 103 -4.52 -13.70 -6.23
C GLY A 103 -3.55 -12.89 -7.10
N THR A 104 -3.85 -12.80 -8.38
CA THR A 104 -3.06 -12.03 -9.36
C THR A 104 -3.95 -10.98 -10.02
N GLY A 105 -3.34 -9.90 -10.48
CA GLY A 105 -4.05 -8.81 -11.13
C GLY A 105 -3.23 -7.53 -11.14
N VAL A 106 -3.86 -6.47 -11.64
CA VAL A 106 -3.28 -5.12 -11.69
C VAL A 106 -3.61 -4.40 -10.39
N ALA A 107 -2.60 -3.80 -9.77
CA ALA A 107 -2.76 -2.88 -8.64
C ALA A 107 -1.93 -1.61 -8.89
N LEU A 108 -2.27 -0.54 -8.18
CA LEU A 108 -1.54 0.71 -8.14
C LEU A 108 -1.07 0.96 -6.71
N VAL A 109 0.22 1.22 -6.53
CA VAL A 109 0.78 1.66 -5.25
C VAL A 109 1.01 3.16 -5.28
N GLU A 110 0.54 3.82 -4.23
CA GLU A 110 0.70 5.25 -4.04
C GLU A 110 1.23 5.53 -2.63
N VAL A 111 2.10 6.53 -2.52
CA VAL A 111 2.67 6.96 -1.23
C VAL A 111 2.55 8.48 -1.14
N TYR A 112 1.90 8.94 -0.08
CA TYR A 112 1.68 10.35 0.21
C TYR A 112 2.30 10.70 1.55
N GLN A 113 3.17 11.70 1.58
CA GLN A 113 3.56 12.32 2.83
C GLN A 113 2.44 13.28 3.27
N LEU A 114 1.95 13.13 4.50
CA LEU A 114 1.00 14.07 5.09
C LEU A 114 1.73 15.32 5.59
N LYS A 115 1.02 16.46 5.57
CA LYS A 115 1.55 17.75 6.00
C LYS A 115 1.72 17.83 7.51
#